data_AF-A0A2A2HPR7-F1
#
_entry.id   AF-A0A2A2HPR7-F1
#
_cell.length_a   1.000
_cell.length_b   1.000
_cell.length_c   1.000
_cell.angle_alpha   90.00
_cell.angle_beta   90.00
_cell.angle_gamma   90.00
#
_symmetry.space_group_name_H-M   'P 1'
#
loop_
_entity.id
_entity.type
_entity.pdbx_description
1 polymer ?
#
loop_
_entity_poly.entity_id
_entity_poly.type
_entity_poly.pdbx_seq_one_letter_code
_entity_poly.pdbx_strand_id
1 'polypeptide(L)' 'MTYRKDERDFTQFLQDILDAIDDVEGFIKAMEFNEFSGDKKTIYAVMKSLEIIGEATKKPS' A
#
# COMPACT_ATOMS: atom_id res chain seq x y z
N MET A 1 25.35 -21.12 -9.00
CA MET A 1 23.97 -20.80 -9.41
C MET A 1 23.77 -19.32 -9.12
N THR A 2 23.89 -18.47 -10.12
CA THR A 2 23.87 -17.01 -9.99
C THR A 2 22.43 -16.53 -9.87
N TYR A 3 21.97 -16.24 -8.66
CA TYR A 3 20.71 -15.51 -8.46
C TYR A 3 20.88 -14.11 -9.05
N ARG A 4 20.13 -13.81 -10.11
CA ARG A 4 20.02 -12.45 -10.63
C ARG A 4 19.32 -11.60 -9.57
N LYS A 5 20.01 -10.55 -9.14
CA LYS A 5 19.59 -9.63 -8.06
C LYS A 5 18.33 -8.83 -8.43
N ASP A 6 17.97 -8.79 -9.72
CA ASP A 6 16.96 -7.86 -10.27
C ASP A 6 15.52 -8.40 -10.31
N GLU A 7 15.29 -9.72 -10.36
CA GLU A 7 13.91 -10.26 -10.41
C GLU A 7 13.18 -10.17 -9.05
N ARG A 8 13.93 -10.19 -7.94
CA ARG A 8 13.33 -10.08 -6.60
C ARG A 8 12.76 -8.69 -6.31
N ASP A 9 13.28 -7.66 -6.97
CA ASP A 9 12.91 -6.27 -6.70
C ASP A 9 11.51 -5.97 -7.23
N PHE A 10 11.21 -6.38 -8.47
CA PHE A 10 9.89 -6.17 -9.06
C PHE A 10 8.77 -6.90 -8.31
N THR A 11 9.02 -8.15 -7.88
CA THR A 11 8.06 -8.89 -7.06
C THR A 11 7.86 -8.24 -5.70
N GLN A 12 8.90 -7.65 -5.10
CA GLN A 12 8.77 -6.93 -3.84
C GLN A 12 7.89 -5.68 -4.00
N PHE A 13 8.09 -4.86 -5.03
CA PHE A 13 7.24 -3.70 -5.28
C PHE A 13 5.78 -4.07 -5.50
N LEU A 14 5.53 -5.16 -6.24
CA LEU A 14 4.16 -5.68 -6.41
C LEU A 14 3.56 -6.15 -5.09
N GLN A 15 4.35 -6.78 -4.23
CA GLN A 15 3.90 -7.20 -2.91
C GLN A 15 3.57 -6.00 -2.01
N ASP A 16 4.42 -4.97 -2.00
CA ASP A 16 4.19 -3.74 -1.22
C ASP A 16 2.88 -3.04 -1.66
N ILE A 17 2.58 -3.06 -2.95
CA ILE A 17 1.31 -2.55 -3.49
C ILE A 17 0.12 -3.40 -3.03
N LEU A 18 0.22 -4.73 -3.09
CA LEU A 18 -0.83 -5.64 -2.65
C LEU A 18 -1.11 -5.48 -1.15
N ASP A 19 -0.07 -5.47 -0.33
CA ASP A 19 -0.18 -5.31 1.12
C ASP A 19 -0.83 -3.96 1.47
N ALA A 20 -0.44 -2.88 0.78
CA ALA A 20 -1.03 -1.56 0.99
C ALA A 20 -2.51 -1.49 0.56
N ILE A 21 -2.92 -2.23 -0.48
CA ILE A 21 -4.34 -2.34 -0.87
C ILE A 21 -5.14 -3.08 0.20
N ASP A 22 -4.62 -4.23 0.66
CA ASP A 22 -5.26 -5.04 1.69
C ASP A 22 -5.42 -4.25 3.01
N ASP A 23 -4.42 -3.43 3.36
CA ASP A 23 -4.48 -2.52 4.49
C ASP A 23 -5.60 -1.48 4.33
N VAL A 24 -5.69 -0.82 3.16
CA VAL A 24 -6.75 0.16 2.88
C VAL A 24 -8.13 -0.49 3.02
N GLU A 25 -8.33 -1.66 2.41
CA GLU A 25 -9.58 -2.40 2.53
C GLU A 25 -9.86 -2.75 4.00
N GLY A 26 -8.87 -3.25 4.73
CA GLY A 26 -8.99 -3.60 6.15
C GLY A 26 -9.37 -2.41 7.04
N PHE A 27 -8.83 -1.23 6.78
CA PHE A 27 -9.13 -0.01 7.53
C PHE A 27 -10.58 0.45 7.34
N ILE A 28 -11.12 0.35 6.13
CA ILE A 28 -12.44 0.92 5.80
C ILE A 28 -13.60 -0.09 5.77
N LYS A 29 -13.31 -1.40 5.81
CA LYS A 29 -14.29 -2.49 5.60
C LYS A 29 -15.55 -2.43 6.46
N ALA A 30 -15.45 -1.89 7.67
CA ALA A 30 -16.56 -1.81 8.62
C ALA A 30 -16.93 -0.35 8.96
N MET A 31 -16.57 0.60 8.10
CA MET A 31 -16.80 2.03 8.31
C MET A 31 -17.71 2.59 7.21
N GLU A 32 -18.75 3.29 7.63
CA GLU A 32 -19.49 4.16 6.74
C GLU A 32 -18.70 5.45 6.46
N PHE A 33 -19.03 6.14 5.38
CA PHE A 33 -18.31 7.35 4.96
C PHE A 33 -18.25 8.44 6.05
N ASN A 34 -19.34 8.63 6.80
CA ASN A 34 -19.38 9.62 7.89
C ASN A 34 -18.46 9.24 9.06
N GLU A 35 -18.28 7.94 9.32
CA GLU A 35 -17.36 7.45 10.35
C GLU A 35 -15.91 7.63 9.87
N PHE A 36 -15.63 7.28 8.61
CA PHE A 36 -14.32 7.49 8.01
C PHE A 36 -13.90 8.96 7.98
N SER A 37 -14.79 9.85 7.52
CA SER A 37 -14.49 11.29 7.40
C SER A 37 -14.26 11.98 8.76
N GLY A 38 -14.79 11.42 9.85
CA GLY A 38 -14.54 11.87 11.21
C GLY A 38 -13.29 11.27 11.88
N ASP A 39 -12.80 10.13 11.39
CA ASP A 39 -11.67 9.40 11.96
C ASP A 39 -10.34 9.76 11.30
N LYS A 40 -9.67 10.77 11.88
CA LYS A 40 -8.35 11.22 11.43
C LYS A 40 -7.29 10.12 11.45
N LYS A 41 -7.36 9.17 12.38
CA LYS A 41 -6.38 8.08 12.48
C LYS A 41 -6.49 7.19 11.25
N THR A 42 -7.70 6.80 10.91
CA THR A 42 -7.98 5.94 9.75
C THR A 42 -7.67 6.67 8.44
N ILE A 43 -8.00 7.96 8.33
CA ILE A 43 -7.59 8.80 7.18
C ILE A 43 -6.07 8.81 7.00
N TYR A 44 -5.31 8.99 8.08
CA TYR A 44 -3.84 8.96 8.00
C TYR A 44 -3.30 7.58 7.62
N ALA A 45 -3.91 6.50 8.12
CA ALA A 45 -3.53 5.14 7.75
C ALA A 45 -3.73 4.91 6.24
N VAL A 46 -4.92 5.23 5.70
CA VAL A 46 -5.22 5.14 4.27
C VAL A 46 -4.26 6.01 3.44
N MET A 47 -4.00 7.25 3.87
CA MET A 47 -3.07 8.15 3.17
C MET A 47 -1.65 7.57 3.11
N LYS A 48 -1.17 6.93 4.19
CA LYS A 48 0.14 6.26 4.21
C LYS A 48 0.18 5.05 3.27
N SER A 49 -0.86 4.24 3.22
CA SER A 49 -0.94 3.12 2.26
C SER A 49 -0.92 3.60 0.80
N LEU A 50 -1.61 4.70 0.50
CA LEU A 50 -1.56 5.33 -0.83
C LEU A 50 -0.17 5.87 -1.18
N GLU A 51 0.58 6.40 -0.20
CA GLU A 51 1.97 6.83 -0.38
C GLU A 51 2.87 5.64 -0.73
N ILE A 52 2.75 4.51 -0.03
CA ILE A 52 3.49 3.27 -0.32
C ILE A 52 3.22 2.77 -1.75
N ILE A 53 1.95 2.75 -2.18
CA ILE A 53 1.59 2.41 -3.57
C ILE A 53 2.24 3.39 -4.55
N GLY A 54 2.18 4.69 -4.25
CA GLY A 54 2.80 5.74 -5.07
C GLY A 54 4.34 5.64 -5.13
N GLU A 55 4.98 5.13 -4.10
CA GLU A 55 6.41 4.87 -4.06
C GLU A 55 6.79 3.63 -4.86
N ALA A 56 6.09 2.51 -4.65
CA ALA A 56 6.32 1.25 -5.34
C ALA A 56 6.03 1.30 -6.86
N THR A 57 5.21 2.26 -7.31
CA THR A 57 4.96 2.49 -8.75
C THR A 57 6.03 3.34 -9.44
N LYS A 58 6.90 4.03 -8.69
CA LYS A 58 8.05 4.73 -9.29
C LYS A 58 9.05 3.66 -9.75
N LYS A 59 9.38 3.66 -11.05
CA LYS A 59 10.37 2.75 -11.62
C LYS A 59 11.65 2.74 -10.78
N PRO A 60 12.25 1.58 -10.47
CA PRO A 60 13.66 1.55 -10.12
C PRO A 60 14.44 2.06 -11.34
N SER A 61 15.20 3.14 -11.13
CA SER A 61 16.17 3.69 -12.07
C SER A 61 17.27 2.68 -12.38
#